data_AF-A0A957TXM5-F1
#
_entry.id   AF-A0A957TXM5-F1
#
_cell.length_a   1.000
_cell.length_b   1.000
_cell.length_c   1.000
_cell.angle_alpha   90.00
_cell.angle_beta   90.00
_cell.angle_gamma   90.00
#
_symmetry.space_group_name_H-M   'P 1'
#
loop_
_entity.id
_entity.type
_entity.pdbx_description
1 polymer ?
#
loop_
_entity_poly.entity_id
_entity_poly.type
_entity_poly.pdbx_seq_one_letter_code
_entity_poly.pdbx_strand_id
1 'polypeptide(L)'
;MLARVQLSISKTTLAALPVRQLPATAPLTPLLNDLSQLADLFVLLLNDYHLITATPIREALTFLIVHLPPTVRLILITLCDG
;
A
#
# COMPACT_ATOMS: atom_id res chain seq x y z
N MET A 1 6.56 -15.88 11.33
CA MET A 1 6.58 -14.74 12.27
C MET A 1 6.43 -13.48 11.43
N LEU A 2 5.20 -12.98 11.23
CA LEU A 2 4.96 -11.81 10.39
C LEU A 2 4.97 -10.56 11.28
N ALA A 3 5.92 -9.66 11.04
CA ALA A 3 6.06 -8.42 11.79
C ALA A 3 4.88 -7.49 11.50
N ARG A 4 4.14 -7.11 12.55
CA ARG A 4 3.08 -6.10 12.47
C ARG A 4 3.72 -4.73 12.66
N VAL A 5 3.76 -3.91 11.61
CA VAL A 5 4.08 -2.48 11.73
C VAL A 5 2.79 -1.76 12.11
N GLN A 6 2.71 -1.28 13.35
CA GLN A 6 1.58 -0.50 13.84
C GLN A 6 1.97 0.97 13.83
N LEU A 7 1.52 1.70 12.80
CA LEU A 7 1.79 3.14 12.67
C LEU A 7 0.69 3.91 13.41
N SER A 8 0.87 4.14 14.71
CA SER A 8 -0.01 5.01 15.50
C SER A 8 0.42 6.46 15.33
N ILE A 9 -0.14 7.16 14.34
CA ILE A 9 0.07 8.61 14.19
C ILE A 9 -0.82 9.32 15.22
N SER A 10 -0.20 9.91 16.24
CA SER A 10 -0.89 10.75 17.22
C SER A 10 -1.42 12.01 16.54
N LYS A 11 -2.69 12.34 16.79
CA LYS A 11 -3.47 13.40 16.14
C LYS A 11 -2.90 14.83 16.32
N THR A 12 -1.95 15.01 17.22
CA THR A 12 -1.42 16.31 17.62
C THR A 12 -0.26 16.83 16.77
N THR A 13 0.35 16.01 15.90
CA THR A 13 1.51 16.42 15.08
C THR A 13 1.19 16.73 13.62
N LEU A 14 -0.10 16.66 13.22
CA LEU A 14 -0.55 16.88 11.83
C LEU A 14 -0.61 18.35 11.38
N ALA A 15 -0.27 19.31 12.25
CA ALA A 15 -0.49 20.74 11.97
C ALA A 15 0.67 21.47 11.28
N ALA A 16 1.84 20.85 11.06
CA ALA A 16 3.02 21.58 10.57
C ALA A 16 3.82 20.88 9.45
N LEU A 17 3.36 19.73 8.94
CA LEU A 17 3.98 19.13 7.76
C LEU A 17 3.35 19.79 6.53
N PRO A 18 4.12 20.44 5.64
CA PRO A 18 3.58 20.82 4.35
C PRO A 18 3.09 19.55 3.67
N VAL A 19 1.76 19.38 3.58
CA VAL A 19 1.13 18.33 2.80
C VAL A 19 1.38 18.69 1.36
N ARG A 20 2.57 18.32 0.89
CA ARG A 20 2.88 18.32 -0.53
C ARG A 20 1.87 17.35 -1.12
N GLN A 21 0.90 17.87 -1.89
CA GLN A 21 -0.09 17.06 -2.61
C GLN A 21 0.65 16.32 -3.72
N LEU A 22 1.49 15.37 -3.34
CA LEU A 22 2.02 14.39 -4.27
C LEU A 22 0.85 13.54 -4.72
N PRO A 23 0.76 13.20 -6.02
CA PRO A 23 -0.15 12.17 -6.44
C PRO A 23 0.14 10.92 -5.61
N ALA A 24 -0.91 10.21 -5.19
CA ALA A 24 -0.80 9.07 -4.30
C ALA A 24 0.12 7.95 -4.84
N THR A 25 0.44 8.00 -6.14
CA THR A 25 1.34 7.10 -6.86
C THR A 25 2.83 7.46 -6.77
N ALA A 26 3.19 8.71 -6.46
CA ALA A 26 4.59 9.15 -6.42
C ALA A 26 5.49 8.32 -5.48
N PRO A 27 5.06 7.92 -4.25
CA PRO A 27 5.87 7.05 -3.40
C PRO A 27 5.84 5.57 -3.82
N LEU A 28 4.95 5.17 -4.74
CA LEU A 28 4.79 3.76 -5.14
C LEU A 28 5.82 3.34 -6.19
N THR A 29 6.27 4.24 -7.06
CA THR A 29 7.30 3.96 -8.06
C THR A 29 8.61 3.42 -7.46
N PRO A 30 9.25 4.08 -6.46
CA PRO A 30 10.47 3.53 -5.86
C PRO A 30 10.22 2.18 -5.17
N LEU A 31 9.06 2.01 -4.52
CA LEU A 31 8.69 0.73 -3.90
C LEU A 31 8.60 -0.39 -4.95
N LEU A 32 7.98 -0.15 -6.10
CA LEU A 32 7.88 -1.14 -7.18
C LEU A 32 9.26 -1.50 -7.75
N ASN A 33 10.15 -0.51 -7.87
CA ASN A 33 11.53 -0.74 -8.31
C ASN A 33 12.28 -1.63 -7.32
N ASP A 34 12.18 -1.36 -6.02
CA ASP A 34 12.82 -2.18 -4.99
C ASP A 34 12.25 -3.61 -4.99
N LEU A 35 10.93 -3.75 -5.11
CA LEU A 35 10.28 -5.06 -5.23
C LEU A 35 10.71 -5.82 -6.48
N SER A 36 10.95 -5.13 -7.60
CA SER A 36 11.41 -5.75 -8.84
C SER A 36 12.83 -6.32 -8.75
N GLN A 37 13.64 -5.83 -7.81
CA GLN A 37 15.01 -6.32 -7.58
C GLN A 37 15.05 -7.55 -6.65
N LEU A 38 13.91 -7.94 -6.05
CA LEU A 38 13.83 -9.17 -5.27
C LEU A 38 13.98 -10.37 -6.19
N ALA A 39 14.99 -11.19 -5.91
CA ALA A 39 15.23 -12.46 -6.60
C ALA A 39 14.19 -13.53 -6.22
N ASP A 40 13.66 -13.44 -5.00
CA ASP A 40 12.72 -14.40 -4.44
C ASP A 40 11.27 -13.94 -4.56
N LEU A 41 10.36 -14.92 -4.48
CA LEU A 41 8.93 -14.68 -4.47
C LEU A 41 8.53 -13.84 -3.23
N PHE A 42 7.92 -12.69 -3.46
CA PHE A 42 7.39 -11.83 -2.40
C PHE A 42 5.86 -11.90 -2.39
N VAL A 43 5.25 -12.02 -1.20
CA VAL A 43 3.79 -12.06 -1.05
C VAL A 43 3.32 -10.83 -0.30
N LEU A 44 2.51 -10.01 -0.97
CA LEU A 44 1.82 -8.87 -0.37
C LEU A 44 0.41 -9.30 0.05
N LEU A 45 0.10 -9.15 1.33
CA LEU A 45 -1.23 -9.41 1.88
C LEU A 45 -1.93 -8.08 2.13
N LEU A 46 -3.07 -7.85 1.48
CA LEU A 46 -3.90 -6.68 1.73
C LEU A 46 -5.21 -7.13 2.36
N ASN A 47 -5.41 -6.77 3.64
CA ASN A 47 -6.62 -7.07 4.39
C ASN A 47 -7.64 -5.94 4.26
N ASP A 48 -8.93 -6.29 4.39
CA ASP A 48 -10.07 -5.37 4.47
C ASP A 48 -10.11 -4.34 3.34
N TYR A 49 -9.86 -4.79 2.11
CA TYR A 49 -9.88 -3.94 0.92
C TYR A 49 -11.15 -3.08 0.82
N HIS A 50 -12.29 -3.56 1.34
CA HIS A 50 -13.55 -2.82 1.34
C HIS A 50 -13.55 -1.54 2.18
N LEU A 51 -12.66 -1.41 3.18
CA LEU A 51 -12.55 -0.21 3.99
C LEU A 51 -11.85 0.95 3.25
N ILE A 52 -11.24 0.67 2.09
CA ILE A 52 -10.52 1.66 1.29
C ILE A 52 -11.50 2.42 0.39
N THR A 53 -12.11 3.47 0.94
CA THR A 53 -13.12 4.28 0.25
C THR A 53 -12.54 5.51 -0.45
N ALA A 54 -11.43 6.05 0.06
CA ALA A 54 -10.81 7.27 -0.46
C ALA A 54 -10.29 7.08 -1.89
N THR A 55 -10.83 7.87 -2.84
CA THR A 55 -10.47 7.81 -4.26
C THR A 55 -8.95 7.88 -4.53
N PRO A 56 -8.18 8.79 -3.91
CA PRO A 56 -6.73 8.84 -4.15
C PRO A 56 -6.02 7.53 -3.77
N ILE A 57 -6.50 6.83 -2.73
CA ILE A 57 -5.92 5.56 -2.29
C ILE A 57 -6.30 4.43 -3.25
N ARG A 58 -7.54 4.42 -3.75
CA ARG A 58 -7.96 3.45 -4.77
C ARG A 58 -7.16 3.60 -6.06
N GLU A 59 -6.92 4.83 -6.51
CA GLU A 59 -6.09 5.11 -7.69
C GLU A 59 -4.64 4.65 -7.49
N ALA A 60 -4.09 4.86 -6.30
CA ALA A 60 -2.77 4.37 -5.93
C ALA A 60 -2.69 2.84 -5.94
N LEU A 61 -3.71 2.15 -5.41
CA LEU A 61 -3.79 0.69 -5.43
C LEU A 61 -3.95 0.14 -6.85
N THR A 62 -4.78 0.77 -7.68
CA THR A 62 -4.90 0.41 -9.10
C THR A 62 -3.53 0.54 -9.79
N PHE A 63 -2.81 1.64 -9.55
CA PHE A 63 -1.47 1.81 -10.08
C PHE A 63 -0.51 0.72 -9.61
N LEU A 64 -0.52 0.38 -8.31
CA LEU A 64 0.30 -0.68 -7.75
C LEU A 64 0.01 -2.03 -8.41
N ILE A 65 -1.26 -2.43 -8.50
CA ILE A 65 -1.70 -3.71 -9.07
C ILE A 65 -1.28 -3.83 -10.54
N VAL A 66 -1.45 -2.76 -11.32
CA VAL A 66 -1.10 -2.74 -12.76
C VAL A 66 0.41 -2.88 -12.99
N HIS A 67 1.24 -2.38 -12.07
CA HIS A 67 2.69 -2.36 -12.21
C HIS A 67 3.41 -3.37 -11.31
N LEU A 68 2.70 -4.34 -10.72
CA LEU A 68 3.31 -5.34 -9.86
C LEU A 68 4.38 -6.15 -10.61
N PRO A 69 5.59 -6.30 -10.06
CA PRO A 69 6.61 -7.15 -10.64
C PRO A 69 6.17 -8.62 -10.65
N PRO A 70 6.67 -9.45 -11.58
CA PRO A 70 6.27 -10.86 -11.71
C PRO A 70 6.68 -11.72 -10.50
N THR A 71 7.68 -11.30 -9.74
CA THR A 71 8.14 -11.95 -8.50
C THR A 71 7.23 -11.63 -7.31
N VAL A 72 6.28 -10.70 -7.46
CA VAL A 72 5.37 -10.30 -6.39
C VAL A 72 3.98 -10.87 -6.62
N ARG A 73 3.44 -11.56 -5.62
CA ARG A 73 2.05 -12.02 -5.58
C ARG A 73 1.25 -11.18 -4.60
N LEU A 74 0.12 -10.66 -5.06
CA LEU A 74 -0.84 -9.95 -4.21
C LEU A 74 -1.97 -10.90 -3.81
N ILE A 75 -2.27 -10.95 -2.52
CA ILE A 75 -3.41 -11.66 -1.95
C ILE A 75 -4.32 -10.62 -1.29
N LEU A 76 -5.55 -10.54 -1.77
CA LEU A 76 -6.61 -9.72 -1.19
C LEU A 76 -7.41 -10.58 -0.22
N ILE A 77 -7.49 -10.15 1.03
CA ILE A 77 -8.32 -10.79 2.05
C ILE A 77 -9.38 -9.78 2.46
N THR A 78 -10.63 -10.23 2.48
CA THR A 78 -11.74 -9.45 2.96
C THR A 78 -12.55 -10.35 3.89
N LEU A 79 -12.84 -9.86 5.09
CA LEU A 79 -13.77 -10.56 5.97
C LEU A 79 -15.18 -10.15 5.54
N CYS A 80 -15.87 -11.03 4.82
CA CYS A 80 -17.31 -10.91 4.65
C CYS A 80 -17.97 -11.50 5.89
N ASP A 81 -18.45 -10.64 6.79
CA ASP A 81 -19.40 -11.06 7.82
C ASP A 81 -20.71 -11.41 7.10
N GLY A 82 -21.13 -12.67 7.22
CA GLY A 82 -22.35 -13.22 6.59
C GLY A 82 -23.61 -13.00 7.41
#